data_AF-A0A848ZA17-F1
#
_entry.id   AF-A0A848ZA17-F1
#
_cell.length_a   1.000
_cell.length_b   1.000
_cell.length_c   1.000
_cell.angle_alpha   90.00
_cell.angle_beta   90.00
_cell.angle_gamma   90.00
#
_symmetry.space_group_name_H-M   'P 1'
#
loop_
_entity.id
_entity.type
_entity.pdbx_description
1 polymer ?
#
loop_
_entity_poly.entity_id
_entity_poly.type
_entity_poly.pdbx_seq_one_letter_code
_entity_poly.pdbx_strand_id
1 'polypeptide(L)'
;MLNRRDFMQVAIATAAAVGSTGLAKRAAAQALGQSDLLRFRPVGQVTLLHLTDIHAQLVPVYFREPSINIGVGEAAGLPPHLTGRDLLRHFDILPGTPEAYALTSEYFVSL
;
A
#
# COMPACT_ATOMS: atom_id res chain seq x y z
N MET A 1 26.23 -18.54 29.70
CA MET A 1 24.83 -18.10 29.76
C MET A 1 24.81 -16.61 30.00
N LEU A 2 24.12 -15.83 29.16
CA LEU A 2 23.93 -14.40 29.40
C LEU A 2 23.09 -14.22 30.66
N ASN A 3 23.56 -13.44 31.62
CA ASN A 3 22.75 -13.09 32.78
C ASN A 3 21.76 -11.98 32.41
N ARG A 4 20.76 -11.71 33.26
CA ARG A 4 19.74 -10.67 33.00
C ARG A 4 20.36 -9.28 32.78
N ARG A 5 21.46 -8.95 33.46
CA ARG A 5 22.17 -7.67 33.33
C ARG A 5 22.88 -7.57 31.98
N ASP A 6 23.57 -8.62 31.55
CA ASP A 6 24.27 -8.66 30.28
C ASP A 6 23.28 -8.53 29.12
N PHE A 7 22.13 -9.22 29.20
CA PHE A 7 21.06 -9.10 28.23
C PHE A 7 20.53 -7.66 28.14
N MET A 8 20.26 -7.01 29.27
CA MET A 8 19.78 -5.63 29.29
C MET A 8 20.82 -4.64 28.75
N GLN A 9 22.11 -4.85 29.05
CA GLN A 9 23.19 -4.01 28.53
C GLN A 9 23.33 -4.14 27.02
N VAL A 10 23.26 -5.36 26.48
CA VAL A 10 23.31 -5.60 25.03
C VAL A 10 22.06 -5.03 24.35
N ALA A 11 20.87 -5.19 24.93
CA ALA A 11 19.63 -4.64 24.39
C ALA A 11 19.65 -3.10 24.35
N ILE A 12 20.11 -2.45 25.42
CA ILE A 12 20.24 -0.98 25.48
C ILE A 12 21.30 -0.49 24.49
N ALA A 13 22.46 -1.15 24.44
CA ALA A 13 23.52 -0.80 23.49
C ALA A 13 23.05 -0.97 22.03
N THR A 14 22.29 -2.02 21.75
CA THR A 14 21.71 -2.27 20.41
C THR A 14 20.64 -1.24 20.09
N ALA A 15 19.74 -0.91 21.03
CA ALA A 15 18.73 0.12 20.83
C ALA A 15 19.34 1.52 20.60
N ALA A 16 20.42 1.85 21.31
CA ALA A 16 21.16 3.09 21.13
C ALA A 16 21.94 3.11 19.80
N ALA A 17 22.54 1.99 19.40
CA ALA A 17 23.29 1.87 18.14
C ALA A 17 22.37 1.85 16.91
N VAL A 18 21.21 1.20 17.00
CA VAL A 18 20.26 1.08 15.89
C VAL A 18 19.36 2.32 15.80
N GLY A 19 19.10 3.00 16.93
CA GLY A 19 18.35 4.25 17.01
C GLY A 19 16.94 4.14 16.43
N SER A 20 15.91 4.36 17.26
CA SER A 20 14.53 4.54 16.76
C SER A 20 14.41 5.65 15.69
N THR A 21 15.40 6.54 15.62
CA THR A 21 15.51 7.63 14.65
C THR A 21 15.90 7.18 13.25
N GLY A 22 16.62 6.07 13.07
CA GLY A 22 17.10 5.61 11.75
C GLY A 22 15.98 4.99 10.91
N LEU A 23 15.10 4.22 11.54
CA LEU A 23 13.92 3.62 10.89
C LEU A 23 12.84 4.68 10.60
N ALA A 24 12.56 5.57 11.55
CA ALA A 24 11.63 6.67 11.36
C ALA A 24 12.11 7.68 10.30
N LYS A 25 13.41 8.00 10.26
CA LYS A 25 13.99 8.84 9.20
C LYS A 25 14.00 8.14 7.84
N ARG A 26 14.20 6.82 7.76
CA ARG A 26 14.12 6.09 6.47
C ARG A 26 12.70 6.03 5.92
N ALA A 27 11.69 5.89 6.78
CA ALA A 27 10.29 6.02 6.40
C ALA A 27 9.94 7.45 5.96
N ALA A 28 10.46 8.47 6.66
CA ALA A 28 10.28 9.88 6.31
C ALA A 28 11.15 10.36 5.13
N ALA A 29 12.20 9.61 4.75
CA ALA A 29 13.11 9.93 3.66
C ALA A 29 12.65 9.35 2.30
N GLN A 30 11.47 8.74 2.24
CA GLN A 30 10.79 8.48 0.97
C GLN A 30 10.23 9.80 0.40
N ALA A 31 11.14 10.71 0.05
CA ALA A 31 10.78 11.88 -0.72
C ALA A 31 10.41 11.42 -2.13
N LEU A 32 9.11 11.20 -2.37
CA LEU A 32 8.59 10.99 -3.72
C LEU A 32 8.83 12.28 -4.51
N GLY A 33 9.77 12.24 -5.46
CA GLY A 33 10.03 13.34 -6.38
C GLY A 33 9.13 13.26 -7.61
N GLN A 34 9.02 14.38 -8.35
CA GLN A 34 8.32 14.38 -9.64
C GLN A 34 8.88 13.34 -10.62
N SER A 35 10.19 13.10 -10.61
CA SER A 35 10.83 12.08 -11.43
C SER A 35 10.36 10.66 -11.09
N ASP A 36 9.99 10.39 -9.84
CA ASP A 36 9.42 9.10 -9.45
C ASP A 36 7.99 8.95 -9.97
N LEU A 37 7.20 10.02 -9.91
CA LEU A 37 5.82 10.06 -10.43
C LEU A 37 5.77 9.88 -11.95
N LEU A 38 6.81 10.31 -12.67
CA LEU A 38 6.91 10.24 -14.13
C LEU A 38 7.80 9.10 -14.62
N ARG A 39 8.13 8.12 -13.77
CA ARG A 39 9.02 7.00 -14.10
C ARG A 39 8.32 5.92 -14.92
N PHE A 40 7.80 6.29 -16.08
CA PHE A 40 7.21 5.40 -17.08
C PHE A 40 7.62 5.84 -18.49
N ARG A 41 7.51 4.92 -19.46
CA ARG A 41 7.78 5.24 -20.86
C ARG A 41 6.69 6.19 -21.37
N PRO A 42 7.03 7.38 -21.91
CA PRO A 42 6.03 8.27 -22.51
C PRO A 42 5.32 7.56 -23.67
N VAL A 43 4.00 7.65 -23.69
CA VAL A 43 3.16 7.08 -24.76
C VAL A 43 2.46 8.16 -25.61
N GLY A 44 2.67 9.44 -25.28
CA GLY A 44 2.03 10.58 -25.93
C GLY A 44 2.60 11.91 -25.45
N GLN A 45 1.86 12.99 -25.73
CA GLN A 45 2.32 14.37 -25.45
C GLN A 45 1.83 14.92 -24.10
N VAL A 46 0.83 14.28 -23.49
CA VAL A 46 0.18 14.76 -22.26
C VAL A 46 0.13 13.62 -21.24
N THR A 47 0.48 13.94 -20.00
CA THR A 47 0.28 13.07 -18.83
C THR A 47 -0.79 13.71 -17.95
N LEU A 48 -1.88 12.98 -17.71
CA LEU A 48 -2.93 13.39 -16.77
C LEU A 48 -2.73 12.65 -15.44
N LEU A 49 -2.42 13.40 -14.37
CA LEU A 49 -2.42 12.87 -13.00
C LEU A 49 -3.82 13.05 -12.43
N HIS A 50 -4.55 11.94 -12.24
CA HIS A 50 -5.92 11.94 -11.74
C HIS A 50 -6.00 11.33 -10.35
N LEU A 51 -6.54 12.08 -9.39
CA LEU A 51 -6.77 11.68 -8.02
C LEU A 51 -8.14 12.21 -7.59
N THR A 52 -8.94 11.39 -6.94
CA THR A 52 -10.28 11.77 -6.44
C THR A 52 -10.44 11.35 -4.99
N ASP A 53 -11.47 11.89 -4.33
CA ASP A 53 -11.99 11.41 -3.04
C ASP A 53 -10.93 11.23 -1.93
N ILE A 54 -9.90 12.08 -1.88
CA ILE A 54 -8.86 12.00 -0.85
C ILE A 54 -9.41 12.23 0.57
N HIS A 55 -10.62 12.80 0.69
CA HIS A 55 -11.30 13.03 1.97
C HIS A 55 -10.43 13.71 3.05
N ALA A 56 -9.50 14.59 2.64
CA ALA A 56 -8.54 15.24 3.52
C ALA A 56 -7.77 14.26 4.43
N GLN A 57 -7.42 13.07 3.95
CA GLN A 57 -6.53 12.16 4.64
C GLN A 57 -5.10 12.74 4.68
N LEU A 58 -4.78 13.46 5.75
CA LEU A 58 -3.50 14.18 5.92
C LEU A 58 -2.35 13.30 6.40
N VAL A 59 -2.65 12.08 6.84
CA VAL A 59 -1.69 11.08 7.30
C VAL A 59 -1.98 9.74 6.64
N PRO A 60 -0.99 8.84 6.50
CA PRO A 60 -1.22 7.52 5.92
C PRO A 60 -2.28 6.72 6.67
N VAL A 61 -3.18 6.08 5.92
CA VAL A 61 -4.23 5.20 6.46
C VAL A 61 -4.24 3.86 5.74
N TYR A 62 -4.77 2.85 6.41
CA TYR A 62 -5.10 1.58 5.78
C TYR A 62 -6.55 1.63 5.30
N PHE A 63 -6.77 1.55 3.99
CA PHE A 63 -8.10 1.60 3.37
C PHE A 63 -8.38 0.29 2.65
N ARG A 64 -9.44 -0.42 3.05
CA ARG A 64 -9.81 -1.72 2.51
C ARG A 64 -11.03 -1.57 1.59
N GLU A 65 -10.91 -2.10 0.38
CA GLU A 65 -12.02 -2.20 -0.56
C GLU A 65 -13.18 -3.07 -0.04
N PRO A 66 -14.42 -2.84 -0.50
CA PRO A 66 -15.57 -3.64 -0.09
C PRO A 66 -15.41 -5.10 -0.51
N SER A 67 -15.75 -6.04 0.37
CA SER A 67 -15.81 -7.47 0.01
C SER A 67 -17.03 -7.80 -0.84
N ILE A 68 -18.08 -6.98 -0.77
CA ILE A 68 -19.33 -7.16 -1.50
C ILE A 68 -19.72 -5.81 -2.08
N ASN A 69 -19.95 -5.78 -3.40
CA ASN A 69 -20.56 -4.65 -4.11
C ASN A 69 -21.54 -5.24 -5.13
N ILE A 70 -22.83 -4.90 -5.03
CA ILE A 70 -23.89 -5.56 -5.79
C ILE A 70 -24.35 -4.65 -6.93
N GLY A 71 -24.09 -5.08 -8.16
CA GLY A 71 -24.66 -4.46 -9.36
C GLY A 71 -26.08 -4.98 -9.62
N VAL A 72 -26.97 -4.12 -10.10
CA VAL A 72 -28.37 -4.46 -10.39
C VAL A 72 -28.66 -4.20 -11.87
N GLY A 73 -29.49 -5.07 -12.47
CA GLY A 73 -29.89 -4.94 -13.87
C GLY A 73 -28.69 -5.02 -14.80
N GLU A 74 -28.54 -4.05 -15.70
CA GLU A 74 -27.46 -4.00 -16.70
C GLU A 74 -26.07 -3.86 -16.08
N ALA A 75 -25.96 -3.43 -14.81
CA ALA A 75 -24.69 -3.29 -14.10
C ALA A 75 -24.23 -4.58 -13.39
N ALA A 76 -25.03 -5.65 -13.42
CA ALA A 76 -24.71 -6.90 -12.74
C ALA A 76 -23.45 -7.55 -13.32
N GLY A 77 -22.44 -7.81 -12.47
CA GLY A 77 -21.18 -8.44 -12.89
C GLY A 77 -20.27 -7.53 -13.72
N LEU A 78 -20.52 -6.22 -13.73
CA LEU A 78 -19.66 -5.23 -14.39
C LEU A 78 -18.93 -4.36 -13.36
N PRO A 79 -17.73 -3.84 -13.67
CA PRO A 79 -17.14 -2.75 -12.90
C PRO A 79 -18.13 -1.60 -12.69
N PRO A 80 -18.22 -1.00 -11.49
CA PRO A 80 -17.37 -1.21 -10.31
C PRO A 80 -17.87 -2.30 -9.34
N HIS A 81 -18.84 -3.13 -9.74
CA HIS A 81 -19.46 -4.15 -8.88
C HIS A 81 -18.72 -5.49 -8.84
N LEU A 82 -17.53 -5.57 -9.45
CA LEU A 82 -16.63 -6.70 -9.27
C LEU A 82 -15.80 -6.49 -7.99
N THR A 83 -15.70 -7.50 -7.14
CA THR A 83 -14.90 -7.45 -5.91
C THR A 83 -13.97 -8.67 -5.81
N GLY A 84 -12.99 -8.59 -4.91
CA GLY A 84 -12.13 -9.71 -4.56
C GLY A 84 -11.45 -10.35 -5.77
N ARG A 85 -11.49 -11.69 -5.84
CA ARG A 85 -10.82 -12.47 -6.90
C ARG A 85 -11.45 -12.28 -8.27
N ASP A 86 -12.68 -11.82 -8.36
CA ASP A 86 -13.38 -11.61 -9.63
C ASP A 86 -12.88 -10.32 -10.31
N LEU A 87 -12.64 -9.27 -9.52
CA LEU A 87 -11.95 -8.06 -9.98
C LEU A 87 -10.55 -8.39 -10.50
N LEU A 88 -9.78 -9.18 -9.75
CA LEU A 88 -8.41 -9.56 -10.15
C LEU A 88 -8.38 -10.31 -11.48
N ARG A 89 -9.30 -11.27 -11.67
CA ARG A 89 -9.41 -12.01 -12.94
C ARG A 89 -9.84 -11.12 -14.09
N HIS A 90 -10.74 -10.16 -13.87
CA HIS A 90 -11.23 -9.28 -14.92
C HIS A 90 -10.15 -8.34 -15.46
N PHE A 91 -9.23 -7.88 -14.61
CA PHE A 91 -8.16 -6.94 -14.97
C PHE A 91 -6.77 -7.57 -15.07
N ASP A 92 -6.67 -8.91 -15.08
CA ASP A 92 -5.41 -9.66 -15.14
C ASP A 92 -4.39 -9.27 -14.04
N ILE A 93 -4.87 -8.99 -12.83
CA ILE A 93 -4.04 -8.63 -11.68
C ILE A 93 -3.62 -9.89 -10.92
N LEU A 94 -2.32 -10.04 -10.69
CA LEU A 94 -1.78 -11.18 -9.96
C LEU A 94 -2.09 -11.10 -8.45
N PRO A 95 -2.46 -12.22 -7.81
CA PRO A 95 -2.53 -12.33 -6.36
C PRO A 95 -1.26 -11.89 -5.62
N GLY A 96 -1.43 -11.26 -4.45
CA GLY A 96 -0.31 -10.93 -3.56
C GLY A 96 0.60 -9.79 -4.05
N THR A 97 0.20 -9.04 -5.08
CA THR A 97 0.90 -7.82 -5.50
C THR A 97 0.37 -6.58 -4.76
N PRO A 98 1.09 -5.44 -4.80
CA PRO A 98 0.59 -4.18 -4.25
C PRO A 98 -0.76 -3.75 -4.84
N GLU A 99 -1.00 -4.04 -6.12
CA GLU A 99 -2.29 -3.77 -6.78
C GLU A 99 -3.40 -4.62 -6.19
N ALA A 100 -3.13 -5.90 -5.90
CA ALA A 100 -4.11 -6.79 -5.26
C ALA A 100 -4.44 -6.33 -3.84
N TYR A 101 -3.45 -5.81 -3.08
CA TYR A 101 -3.65 -5.18 -1.78
C TYR A 101 -4.51 -3.90 -1.87
N ALA A 102 -4.24 -3.05 -2.86
CA ALA A 102 -4.90 -1.76 -3.02
C ALA A 102 -6.31 -1.86 -3.60
N LEU A 103 -6.60 -2.85 -4.46
CA LEU A 103 -7.84 -2.94 -5.23
C LEU A 103 -8.80 -4.03 -4.73
N THR A 104 -8.46 -4.77 -3.67
CA THR A 104 -9.33 -5.84 -3.17
C THR A 104 -9.34 -5.99 -1.66
N SER A 105 -10.39 -6.64 -1.16
CA SER A 105 -10.47 -7.06 0.24
C SER A 105 -9.65 -8.30 0.60
N GLU A 106 -9.28 -9.14 -0.37
CA GLU A 106 -8.71 -10.49 -0.17
C GLU A 106 -7.23 -10.46 0.23
N TYR A 107 -6.49 -9.42 -0.18
CA TYR A 107 -5.04 -9.29 0.07
C TYR A 107 -4.70 -8.13 1.01
N PHE A 108 -5.70 -7.55 1.67
CA PHE A 108 -5.53 -6.38 2.53
C PHE A 108 -4.68 -6.64 3.79
N VAL A 109 -4.63 -7.89 4.27
CA VAL A 109 -3.92 -8.24 5.52
C VAL A 109 -2.63 -9.03 5.29
N SER A 110 -2.24 -9.27 4.03
CA SER A 110 -1.21 -10.26 3.67
C SER A 110 0.06 -9.68 3.05
N LEU A 111 0.37 -8.40 3.30
CA LEU A 111 1.67 -7.81 2.94
C LEU A 111 2.62 -7.72 4.14
#